data_AF-A0A9D1IJH7-F1
#
_entry.id   AF-A0A9D1IJH7-F1
#
_cell.length_a   1.000
_cell.length_b   1.000
_cell.length_c   1.000
_cell.angle_alpha   90.00
_cell.angle_beta   90.00
_cell.angle_gamma   90.00
#
_symmetry.space_group_name_H-M   'P 1'
#
loop_
_entity.id
_entity.type
_entity.pdbx_description
1 polymer ?
#
loop_
_entity_poly.entity_id
_entity_poly.type
_entity_poly.pdbx_seq_one_letter_code
_entity_poly.pdbx_strand_id
1 'polypeptide(L)'
;MDIQLKKKRLPNTKKAATVAIAAIGIAGIATWIWNSNKKTTTRIDRDAVTIATVEAGKFNDYIRIVGIVQPSNSIQISAEEGGIVEQKFIEEGATVHAGDPILQLRNSTLDLEIMNAEAELAEKQNFLRNTQVTMEQDR
;
A
#
# COMPACT_ATOMS: atom_id res chain seq x y z
N MET A 1 64.81 67.68 69.52
CA MET A 1 64.67 66.76 70.67
C MET A 1 63.53 65.81 70.38
N ASP A 2 63.83 64.54 70.61
CA ASP A 2 63.05 63.32 70.38
C ASP A 2 61.81 63.23 71.28
N ILE A 3 60.65 62.84 70.73
CA ILE A 3 59.55 62.21 71.50
C ILE A 3 58.57 61.41 70.62
N GLN A 4 58.88 60.11 70.51
CA GLN A 4 57.99 58.94 70.71
C GLN A 4 56.85 58.63 69.71
N LEU A 5 57.07 57.58 68.91
CA LEU A 5 56.03 56.85 68.15
C LEU A 5 54.98 56.22 69.09
N LYS A 6 53.73 56.71 69.00
CA LYS A 6 52.59 56.17 69.76
C LYS A 6 51.95 54.98 69.02
N LYS A 7 52.36 53.79 69.46
CA LYS A 7 51.73 52.45 69.32
C LYS A 7 50.28 52.44 68.80
N LYS A 8 50.09 52.00 67.55
CA LYS A 8 48.80 51.64 66.93
C LYS A 8 48.18 50.45 67.66
N ARG A 9 47.40 50.71 68.72
CA ARG A 9 46.43 49.75 69.24
C ARG A 9 45.24 49.76 68.28
N LEU A 10 45.01 48.68 67.53
CA LEU A 10 43.80 48.50 66.73
C LEU A 10 42.58 48.40 67.66
N PRO A 11 41.64 49.36 67.68
CA PRO A 11 40.39 49.23 68.41
C PRO A 11 39.28 48.85 67.41
N ASN A 12 38.65 47.70 67.62
CA ASN A 12 37.43 47.24 66.94
C ASN A 12 37.44 47.11 65.41
N THR A 13 38.59 46.92 64.75
CA THR A 13 38.61 46.55 63.32
C THR A 13 37.86 45.26 63.02
N LYS A 14 37.76 44.31 63.97
CA LYS A 14 36.91 43.12 63.84
C LYS A 14 35.41 43.46 63.80
N LYS A 15 34.95 44.44 64.60
CA LYS A 15 33.55 44.90 64.60
C LYS A 15 33.23 45.76 63.37
N ALA A 16 34.16 46.62 62.97
CA ALA A 16 34.05 47.39 61.73
C ALA A 16 34.06 46.47 60.50
N ALA A 17 34.87 45.39 60.51
CA ALA A 17 34.87 44.38 59.48
C ALA A 17 33.55 43.59 59.44
N THR A 18 32.96 43.21 60.59
CA THR A 18 31.65 42.56 60.61
C THR A 18 30.52 43.47 60.13
N VAL A 19 30.57 44.77 60.45
CA VAL A 19 29.57 45.75 59.95
C VAL A 19 29.75 45.97 58.44
N ALA A 20 30.99 46.05 57.95
CA ALA A 20 31.26 46.14 56.52
C ALA A 20 30.78 44.90 55.76
N ILE A 21 31.03 43.69 56.29
CA ILE A 21 30.54 42.43 55.70
C ILE A 21 29.01 42.37 55.73
N ALA A 22 28.37 42.79 56.82
CA ALA A 22 26.91 42.85 56.90
C ALA A 22 26.32 43.85 55.90
N ALA A 23 26.94 45.03 55.75
CA ALA A 23 26.52 46.03 54.77
C ALA A 23 26.68 45.53 53.33
N ILE A 24 27.79 44.83 53.02
CA ILE A 24 28.00 44.19 51.71
C ILE A 24 26.99 43.07 51.48
N GLY A 25 26.68 42.27 52.51
CA GLY A 25 25.66 41.22 52.44
C GLY A 25 24.27 41.80 52.16
N ILE A 26 23.88 42.87 52.86
CA ILE A 26 22.60 43.56 52.65
C ILE A 26 22.56 44.21 51.26
N ALA A 27 23.63 44.86 50.83
CA ALA A 27 23.73 45.42 49.48
C ALA A 27 23.63 44.32 48.41
N GLY A 28 24.29 43.17 48.61
CA GLY A 28 24.21 42.03 47.71
C GLY A 28 22.80 41.46 47.60
N ILE A 29 22.11 41.30 48.72
CA ILE A 29 20.71 40.82 48.75
C ILE A 29 19.78 41.84 48.07
N ALA A 30 19.95 43.13 48.33
CA ALA A 30 19.16 44.18 47.69
C ALA A 30 19.37 44.19 46.16
N THR A 31 20.61 44.02 45.70
CA THR A 31 20.95 43.96 44.27
C THR A 31 20.39 42.69 43.62
N TRP A 32 20.40 41.57 44.34
CA TRP A 32 19.82 40.31 43.88
C TRP A 32 18.29 40.42 43.73
N ILE A 33 17.58 40.98 44.72
CA ILE A 33 16.13 41.21 44.64
C ILE A 33 15.77 42.13 43.46
N TRP A 34 16.56 43.18 43.23
CA TRP A 34 16.34 44.10 42.11
C TRP A 34 16.54 43.42 40.74
N ASN A 35 17.50 42.51 40.63
CA ASN A 35 17.76 41.79 39.38
C ASN A 35 16.84 40.57 39.17
N SER A 36 16.40 39.90 40.22
CA SER A 36 15.53 38.70 40.14
C SER A 36 14.13 38.99 39.57
N ASN A 37 13.67 40.25 39.65
CA ASN A 37 12.37 40.66 39.11
C ASN A 37 12.40 41.10 37.64
N LYS A 38 13.55 40.99 36.95
CA LYS A 38 13.63 41.26 35.51
C LYS A 38 13.06 40.06 34.73
N LYS A 39 11.74 40.00 34.62
CA LYS A 39 11.07 39.06 33.71
C LYS A 39 11.45 39.44 32.28
N THR A 40 12.30 38.64 31.64
CA THR A 40 12.64 38.79 30.22
C THR A 40 11.40 38.54 29.38
N THR A 41 10.72 39.60 28.98
CA THR A 41 9.60 39.52 28.04
C THR A 41 10.15 39.57 26.62
N THR A 42 9.93 38.50 25.86
CA THR A 42 10.23 38.47 24.43
C THR A 42 9.18 39.32 23.71
N ARG A 43 9.57 40.53 23.32
CA ARG A 43 8.74 41.40 22.49
C ARG A 43 8.79 40.89 21.06
N ILE A 44 7.70 40.25 20.64
CA ILE A 44 7.47 39.88 19.24
C ILE A 44 6.73 41.03 18.59
N ASP A 45 7.20 41.45 17.42
CA ASP A 45 6.53 42.48 16.62
C ASP A 45 5.13 41.98 16.23
N ARG A 46 4.12 42.83 16.40
CA ARG A 46 2.74 42.46 16.06
C ARG A 46 2.58 42.18 14.58
N ASP A 47 3.37 42.85 13.75
CA ASP A 47 3.38 42.68 12.30
C ASP A 47 4.05 41.36 11.87
N ALA A 48 4.80 40.72 12.79
CA ALA A 48 5.41 39.41 12.55
C ALA A 48 4.48 38.23 12.90
N VAL A 49 3.25 38.49 13.36
CA VAL A 49 2.29 37.45 13.77
C VAL A 49 1.11 37.39 12.81
N THR A 50 1.04 36.32 12.03
CA THR A 50 -0.13 36.01 11.18
C THR A 50 -1.09 35.11 11.93
N ILE A 51 -2.31 35.59 12.16
CA ILE A 51 -3.39 34.83 12.81
C ILE A 51 -4.47 34.57 11.76
N ALA A 52 -4.88 33.31 11.62
CA ALA A 52 -5.98 32.90 10.74
C ALA A 52 -7.01 32.08 11.53
N THR A 53 -8.28 32.27 11.23
CA THR A 53 -9.38 31.49 11.83
C THR A 53 -9.43 30.12 11.16
N VAL A 54 -9.48 29.05 11.96
CA VAL A 54 -9.65 27.68 11.46
C VAL A 54 -11.14 27.38 11.31
N GLU A 55 -11.51 26.80 10.17
CA GLU A 55 -12.89 26.37 9.89
C GLU A 55 -12.93 24.87 9.66
N ALA A 56 -14.00 24.22 10.15
CA ALA A 56 -14.23 22.80 9.91
C ALA A 56 -14.82 22.61 8.50
N GLY A 57 -13.99 22.12 7.58
CA GLY A 57 -14.39 21.77 6.21
C GLY A 57 -14.28 20.27 5.94
N LYS A 58 -14.85 19.82 4.83
CA LYS A 58 -14.60 18.46 4.32
C LYS A 58 -13.22 18.43 3.67
N PHE A 59 -12.31 17.66 4.26
CA PHE A 59 -11.01 17.35 3.65
C PHE A 59 -11.08 15.96 3.03
N ASN A 60 -11.06 15.89 1.70
CA ASN A 60 -11.04 14.63 0.99
C ASN A 60 -9.60 14.28 0.62
N ASP A 61 -9.00 13.38 1.40
CA ASP A 61 -7.69 12.81 1.09
C ASP A 61 -7.86 11.63 0.13
N TYR A 62 -7.16 11.66 -1.01
CA TYR A 62 -7.21 10.59 -2.00
C TYR A 62 -5.81 10.11 -2.33
N ILE A 63 -5.60 8.80 -2.21
CA ILE A 63 -4.40 8.13 -2.69
C ILE A 63 -4.65 7.69 -4.13
N ARG A 64 -3.83 8.16 -5.06
CA ARG A 64 -3.87 7.72 -6.47
C ARG A 64 -2.99 6.49 -6.64
N ILE A 65 -3.59 5.39 -7.07
CA ILE A 65 -2.88 4.16 -7.41
C ILE A 65 -2.91 4.01 -8.93
N VAL A 66 -1.74 3.77 -9.52
CA VAL A 66 -1.62 3.39 -10.94
C VAL A 66 -1.58 1.88 -10.99
N GLY A 67 -2.41 1.29 -11.84
CA GLY A 67 -2.46 -0.15 -12.07
C GLY A 67 -2.65 -0.45 -13.55
N ILE A 68 -2.29 -1.67 -13.94
CA ILE A 68 -2.61 -2.22 -15.25
C ILE A 68 -3.91 -3.02 -15.16
N VAL A 69 -4.75 -2.93 -16.19
CA VAL A 69 -5.97 -3.75 -16.28
C VAL A 69 -5.60 -5.06 -16.96
N GLN A 70 -6.04 -6.17 -16.36
CA GLN A 70 -5.89 -7.51 -16.93
C GLN A 70 -7.27 -8.14 -17.11
N PRO A 71 -7.47 -8.96 -18.16
CA PRO A 71 -8.71 -9.68 -18.34
C PRO A 71 -8.91 -10.69 -17.20
N SER A 72 -10.15 -10.83 -16.73
CA SER A 72 -10.46 -11.82 -15.68
C SER A 72 -10.19 -13.25 -16.15
N ASN A 73 -10.47 -13.54 -17.42
CA ASN A 73 -10.27 -14.85 -18.06
C ASN A 73 -9.68 -14.64 -19.45
N SER A 74 -8.64 -15.41 -19.79
CA SER A 74 -8.07 -15.46 -21.13
C SER A 74 -8.01 -16.93 -21.55
N ILE A 75 -8.82 -17.30 -22.53
CA ILE A 75 -8.94 -18.68 -23.01
C ILE A 75 -8.41 -18.72 -24.43
N GLN A 76 -7.42 -19.58 -24.67
CA GLN A 76 -6.96 -19.91 -26.01
C GLN A 76 -7.65 -21.19 -26.46
N ILE A 77 -8.34 -21.11 -27.60
CA ILE A 77 -9.05 -22.25 -28.18
C ILE A 77 -8.13 -22.88 -29.22
N SER A 78 -7.98 -24.20 -29.15
CA SER A 78 -7.25 -25.01 -30.12
C SER A 78 -8.20 -26.08 -30.66
N ALA A 79 -8.00 -26.47 -31.91
CA ALA A 79 -8.72 -27.60 -32.48
C ALA A 79 -8.17 -28.92 -31.90
N GLU A 80 -9.06 -29.85 -31.55
CA GLU A 80 -8.70 -31.20 -31.10
C GLU A 80 -8.14 -32.03 -32.26
N GLU A 81 -8.81 -31.96 -33.40
CA GLU A 81 -8.41 -32.62 -34.64
C GLU A 81 -7.93 -31.59 -35.67
N GLY A 82 -6.82 -31.92 -36.35
CA GLY A 82 -6.33 -31.12 -37.47
C GLY A 82 -7.29 -31.18 -38.66
N GLY A 83 -7.37 -30.13 -39.47
CA GLY A 83 -8.22 -30.11 -40.64
C GLY A 83 -8.03 -28.85 -41.48
N ILE A 84 -8.75 -28.80 -42.61
CA ILE A 84 -8.78 -27.62 -43.47
C ILE A 84 -9.93 -26.73 -43.01
N VAL A 85 -9.70 -25.42 -42.96
CA VAL A 85 -10.77 -24.44 -42.69
C VAL A 85 -11.77 -24.46 -43.83
N GLU A 86 -12.98 -24.94 -43.56
CA GLU A 86 -14.07 -24.97 -44.52
C GLU A 86 -14.86 -23.66 -44.47
N GLN A 87 -15.23 -23.22 -43.28
CA GLN A 87 -16.01 -22.00 -43.09
C GLN A 87 -15.62 -21.27 -41.80
N LYS A 88 -15.54 -19.95 -41.87
CA LYS A 88 -15.41 -19.06 -40.71
C LYS A 88 -16.78 -18.43 -40.45
N PHE A 89 -17.30 -18.58 -39.24
CA PHE A 89 -18.63 -18.04 -38.88
C PHE A 89 -18.55 -16.70 -38.17
N ILE A 90 -17.45 -16.44 -37.46
CA ILE A 90 -17.31 -15.29 -36.57
C ILE A 90 -16.05 -14.50 -36.92
N GLU A 91 -16.21 -13.20 -37.08
CA GLU A 91 -15.11 -12.27 -37.34
C GLU A 91 -14.34 -11.86 -36.08
N GLU A 92 -13.12 -11.37 -36.27
CA GLU A 92 -12.29 -10.90 -35.17
C GLU A 92 -12.96 -9.72 -34.44
N GLY A 93 -12.90 -9.73 -33.11
CA GLY A 93 -13.51 -8.71 -32.26
C GLY A 93 -15.02 -8.84 -32.03
N ALA A 94 -15.66 -9.85 -32.62
CA ALA A 94 -17.06 -10.13 -32.33
C ALA A 94 -17.26 -10.70 -30.90
N THR A 95 -18.43 -10.44 -30.33
CA THR A 95 -18.82 -11.02 -29.04
C THR A 95 -19.33 -12.45 -29.27
N VAL A 96 -18.87 -13.40 -28.46
CA VAL A 96 -19.22 -14.83 -28.55
C VAL A 96 -19.79 -15.33 -27.24
N HIS A 97 -20.69 -16.31 -27.33
CA HIS A 97 -21.23 -17.04 -26.20
C HIS A 97 -20.76 -18.49 -26.21
N ALA A 98 -20.91 -19.17 -25.06
CA ALA A 98 -20.57 -20.58 -24.97
C ALA A 98 -21.45 -21.41 -25.91
N GLY A 99 -20.80 -22.17 -26.80
CA GLY A 99 -21.47 -23.01 -27.79
C GLY A 99 -21.58 -22.38 -29.18
N ASP A 100 -21.22 -21.09 -29.35
CA ASP A 100 -21.24 -20.45 -30.65
C ASP A 100 -20.15 -21.06 -31.56
N PRO A 101 -20.49 -21.55 -32.77
CA PRO A 101 -19.50 -22.07 -33.69
C PRO A 101 -18.64 -20.92 -34.24
N ILE A 102 -17.33 -20.97 -33.99
CA ILE A 102 -16.38 -19.94 -34.45
C ILE A 102 -15.89 -20.27 -35.86
N LEU A 103 -15.54 -21.53 -36.08
CA LEU A 103 -14.88 -22.02 -37.29
C LEU A 103 -15.25 -23.49 -37.51
N GLN A 104 -15.46 -23.88 -38.77
CA GLN A 104 -15.66 -25.25 -39.19
C GLN A 104 -14.39 -25.78 -39.85
N LEU A 105 -13.88 -26.88 -39.30
CA LEU A 105 -12.79 -27.65 -39.88
C LEU A 105 -13.35 -28.89 -40.56
N ARG A 106 -12.79 -29.21 -41.73
CA ARG A 106 -13.09 -30.45 -42.44
C ARG A 106 -11.85 -31.33 -42.49
N ASN A 107 -11.99 -32.57 -42.04
CA ASN A 107 -10.94 -33.59 -42.08
C ASN A 107 -11.48 -34.86 -42.74
N SER A 108 -11.10 -35.08 -44.00
CA SER A 108 -11.53 -36.24 -44.77
C SER A 108 -11.00 -37.57 -44.23
N THR A 109 -9.86 -37.57 -43.53
CA THR A 109 -9.31 -38.79 -42.92
C THR A 109 -10.16 -39.22 -41.74
N LEU A 110 -10.54 -38.26 -40.88
CA LEU A 110 -11.44 -38.51 -39.76
C LEU A 110 -12.82 -39.00 -40.24
N ASP A 111 -13.35 -38.40 -41.29
CA ASP A 111 -14.62 -38.84 -41.91
C ASP A 111 -14.54 -40.31 -42.37
N LEU A 112 -13.42 -40.71 -42.98
CA LEU A 112 -13.21 -42.10 -43.41
C LEU A 112 -13.05 -43.06 -42.24
N GLU A 113 -12.37 -42.65 -41.17
CA GLU A 113 -12.22 -43.46 -39.96
C GLU A 113 -13.57 -43.69 -39.28
N ILE A 114 -14.42 -42.67 -39.19
CA ILE A 114 -15.79 -42.79 -38.66
C ILE A 114 -16.61 -43.75 -39.51
N MET A 115 -16.58 -43.60 -40.85
CA MET A 115 -17.31 -44.50 -41.75
C MET A 115 -16.87 -45.96 -41.60
N ASN A 116 -15.57 -46.21 -41.45
CA ASN A 116 -15.04 -47.56 -41.22
C ASN A 116 -15.49 -48.12 -39.86
N ALA A 117 -15.45 -47.30 -38.80
CA ALA A 117 -15.89 -47.71 -37.47
C ALA A 117 -17.40 -48.03 -37.42
N GLU A 118 -18.22 -47.25 -38.12
CA GLU A 118 -19.66 -47.51 -38.26
C GLU A 118 -19.95 -48.80 -39.05
N ALA A 119 -19.20 -49.04 -40.13
CA ALA A 119 -19.32 -50.27 -40.92
C ALA A 119 -18.94 -51.52 -40.09
N GLU A 120 -17.84 -51.45 -39.33
CA GLU A 120 -17.44 -52.52 -38.43
C GLU A 120 -18.50 -52.76 -37.34
N LEU A 121 -19.02 -51.69 -36.73
CA LEU A 121 -20.09 -51.78 -35.73
C LEU A 121 -21.33 -52.49 -36.31
N ALA A 122 -21.76 -52.13 -37.52
CA ALA A 122 -22.88 -52.76 -38.19
C ALA A 122 -22.62 -54.26 -38.49
N GLU A 123 -21.40 -54.63 -38.90
CA GLU A 123 -21.01 -56.02 -39.08
C GLU A 123 -21.10 -56.80 -37.76
N LYS A 124 -20.56 -56.27 -36.67
CA LYS A 124 -20.63 -56.92 -35.35
C LYS A 124 -22.06 -57.08 -34.86
N GLN A 125 -22.91 -56.07 -35.09
CA GLN A 125 -24.33 -56.14 -34.74
C GLN A 125 -25.07 -57.21 -35.56
N ASN A 126 -24.79 -57.30 -36.86
CA ASN A 126 -25.35 -58.36 -37.71
C ASN A 126 -24.87 -59.75 -37.28
N PHE A 127 -23.59 -59.89 -36.93
CA PHE A 127 -23.04 -61.14 -36.41
C PHE A 127 -23.72 -61.56 -35.09
N LEU A 128 -23.88 -60.63 -34.15
CA LEU A 128 -24.57 -60.88 -32.89
C LEU A 128 -26.02 -61.29 -33.13
N ARG A 129 -26.72 -60.58 -34.01
CA ARG A 129 -28.11 -60.88 -34.38
C ARG A 129 -28.22 -62.29 -34.99
N ASN A 130 -27.34 -62.63 -35.92
CA ASN A 130 -27.31 -63.97 -36.50
C ASN A 130 -27.05 -65.04 -35.44
N THR A 131 -26.11 -64.79 -34.52
CA THR A 131 -25.81 -65.72 -33.42
C THR A 131 -27.02 -65.91 -32.50
N GLN A 132 -27.74 -64.83 -32.17
CA GLN A 132 -28.97 -64.90 -31.36
C GLN A 132 -30.07 -65.69 -32.08
N VAL A 133 -30.29 -65.44 -33.37
CA VAL A 133 -31.27 -66.17 -34.17
C VAL A 133 -30.94 -67.67 -34.22
N THR A 134 -29.67 -68.04 -34.39
CA THR A 134 -29.25 -69.44 -34.35
C THR A 134 -29.51 -70.07 -32.98
N MET A 135 -29.20 -69.36 -31.88
CA MET A 135 -29.48 -69.84 -30.52
C MET A 135 -30.98 -70.00 -30.23
N GLU A 136 -31.85 -69.19 -30.85
CA GLU A 136 -33.32 -69.35 -30.75
C GLU A 136 -33.83 -70.54 -31.58
N GLN A 137 -33.23 -70.81 -32.74
CA GLN A 137 -33.60 -71.94 -33.60
C GLN A 137 -33.16 -73.30 -33.03
N ASP A 138 -32.08 -73.33 -32.26
CA ASP A 138 -31.55 -74.55 -31.63
C ASP A 138 -32.31 -74.96 -30.34
N ARG A 139 -33.36 -74.23 -29.96
CA ARG A 139 -34.15 -74.43 -28.74
C ARG A 139 -35.54 -75.00 -29.01
#